data_AF-A0A3B3VU99-F1
#
_entry.id   AF-A0A3B3VU99-F1
#
_cell.length_a   1.000
_cell.length_b   1.000
_cell.length_c   1.000
_cell.angle_alpha   90.00
_cell.angle_beta   90.00
_cell.angle_gamma   90.00
#
_symmetry.space_group_name_H-M   'P 1'
#
loop_
_entity.id
_entity.type
_entity.pdbx_description
1 polymer ?
#
loop_
_entity_poly.entity_id
_entity_poly.type
_entity_poly.pdbx_seq_one_letter_code
_entity_poly.pdbx_strand_id
1 'polypeptide(L)'
;SIATFDKEYVGFATLPNQVHRKTVKKGFTFTLMVAGETGLGKSTLINSLFLTDLYRDRKVPNAEERIGQTVDIIKHTIGIEEKGIKLRLSIIDTPGFGDAVNNTHVEDYIDQQFEQYFRDESGLNRKNIQDNRVHCLLYFISPFGHGLRPIDVECMKALHEKVNIIPLLAKADSLTQAEVYSKKLKMRDEIKQFGINIYQFPECDSDEDEDFKRQEQILKDSIPFAVIGSNIQVDSKGRKFRGRSYPWGVVEVENPIHSDFLMLRNMLVRTHMQDLKDVTREIHYENYRANRSATDFLLLSFQLRKMQEVLERIQEQMQQSQTGTC
;
A
#
# COMPACT_ATOMS: atom_id res chain seq x y z
N SER A 1 10.92 -38.90 51.35
CA SER A 1 9.90 -37.97 50.88
C SER A 1 10.32 -37.36 49.57
N ILE A 2 9.76 -37.94 48.51
CA ILE A 2 9.55 -37.48 47.13
C ILE A 2 10.36 -36.25 46.67
N ALA A 3 11.28 -36.53 45.74
CA ALA A 3 11.85 -35.54 44.82
C ALA A 3 10.71 -34.82 44.09
N THR A 4 10.53 -33.53 44.39
CA THR A 4 9.66 -32.66 43.63
C THR A 4 10.35 -32.31 42.33
N PHE A 5 9.83 -32.90 41.26
CA PHE A 5 10.03 -32.57 39.85
C PHE A 5 10.53 -31.13 39.64
N ASP A 6 11.79 -31.01 39.21
CA ASP A 6 12.20 -29.97 38.27
C ASP A 6 11.28 -30.12 37.06
N LYS A 7 10.18 -29.35 37.03
CA LYS A 7 9.46 -29.12 35.78
C LYS A 7 10.46 -28.45 34.86
N GLU A 8 10.98 -29.24 33.91
CA GLU A 8 11.82 -28.80 32.81
C GLU A 8 11.34 -27.43 32.32
N TYR A 9 12.10 -26.39 32.68
CA TYR A 9 11.86 -25.05 32.18
C TYR A 9 12.33 -25.07 30.73
N VAL A 10 11.44 -25.45 29.82
CA VAL A 10 11.74 -25.77 28.41
C VAL A 10 12.25 -24.54 27.61
N GLY A 11 12.53 -23.41 28.26
CA GLY A 11 13.16 -22.23 27.66
C GLY A 11 12.28 -21.47 26.66
N PHE A 12 11.16 -22.04 26.24
CA PHE A 12 10.18 -21.46 25.31
C PHE A 12 9.58 -20.13 25.81
N ALA A 13 9.52 -19.93 27.13
CA ALA A 13 9.09 -18.66 27.72
C ALA A 13 9.95 -17.46 27.27
N THR A 14 11.19 -17.69 26.82
CA THR A 14 12.07 -16.64 26.31
C THR A 14 11.96 -16.42 24.80
N LEU A 15 11.30 -17.30 24.04
CA LEU A 15 11.16 -17.16 22.59
C LEU A 15 10.47 -15.86 22.18
N PRO A 16 9.36 -15.42 22.81
CA PRO A 16 8.74 -14.13 22.48
C PRO A 16 9.73 -12.97 22.65
N ASN A 17 10.52 -12.99 23.73
CA ASN A 17 11.54 -11.98 23.98
C ASN A 17 12.69 -12.03 22.97
N GLN A 18 13.08 -13.22 22.50
CA GLN A 18 14.10 -13.39 21.46
C GLN A 18 13.59 -12.89 20.10
N VAL A 19 12.35 -13.22 19.73
CA VAL A 19 11.70 -12.73 18.50
C VAL A 19 11.57 -11.22 18.55
N HIS A 20 11.06 -10.67 19.66
CA HIS A 20 10.95 -9.23 19.86
C HIS A 20 12.31 -8.53 19.69
N ARG A 21 13.37 -9.00 20.35
CA ARG A 21 14.72 -8.42 20.22
C ARG A 21 15.27 -8.50 18.78
N LYS A 22 15.02 -9.60 18.06
CA LYS A 22 15.43 -9.74 16.66
C LYS A 22 14.66 -8.76 15.76
N THR A 23 13.36 -8.64 15.96
CA THR A 23 12.49 -7.74 15.19
C THR A 23 12.84 -6.27 15.44
N VAL A 24 13.08 -5.89 16.71
CA VAL A 24 13.51 -4.54 17.09
C VAL A 24 14.86 -4.18 16.43
N LYS A 25 15.81 -5.12 16.40
CA LYS A 25 17.11 -4.90 15.73
C LYS A 25 17.00 -4.79 14.20
N LYS A 26 16.11 -5.57 13.58
CA LYS A 26 15.89 -5.54 12.13
C LYS A 26 15.13 -4.27 11.70
N GLY A 27 14.27 -3.76 12.58
CA GLY A 27 13.38 -2.65 12.28
C GLY A 27 12.24 -3.08 11.35
N PHE A 28 11.33 -2.14 11.10
CA PHE A 28 10.18 -2.34 10.22
C PHE A 28 10.36 -1.50 8.95
N THR A 29 9.96 -2.05 7.81
CA THR A 29 9.83 -1.30 6.55
C THR A 29 8.36 -1.22 6.20
N PHE A 30 7.89 -0.05 5.80
CA PHE A 30 6.54 0.12 5.28
C PHE A 30 6.58 1.02 4.05
N THR A 31 6.06 0.56 2.93
CA THR A 31 5.96 1.33 1.69
C THR A 31 4.50 1.67 1.43
N LEU A 32 4.20 2.97 1.37
CA LEU A 32 2.90 3.52 1.03
C LEU A 32 3.00 4.17 -0.35
N MET A 33 2.05 3.89 -1.22
CA MET A 33 1.94 4.54 -2.52
C MET A 33 0.66 5.36 -2.56
N VAL A 34 0.71 6.50 -3.23
CA VAL A 34 -0.43 7.41 -3.35
C VAL A 34 -0.72 7.66 -4.81
N ALA A 35 -1.97 7.43 -5.23
CA ALA A 35 -2.44 7.56 -6.60
C ALA A 35 -3.77 8.32 -6.69
N GLY A 36 -4.06 8.90 -7.85
CA GLY A 36 -5.30 9.63 -8.14
C GLY A 36 -5.03 10.90 -8.93
N GLU A 37 -6.08 11.63 -9.28
CA GLU A 37 -6.00 12.80 -10.17
C GLU A 37 -5.09 13.93 -9.67
N THR A 38 -4.55 14.73 -10.59
CA THR A 38 -3.80 15.94 -10.28
C THR A 38 -4.67 16.91 -9.46
N GLY A 39 -4.05 17.62 -8.51
CA GLY A 39 -4.78 18.64 -7.73
C GLY A 39 -5.74 18.12 -6.65
N LEU A 40 -5.83 16.81 -6.39
CA LEU A 40 -6.63 16.26 -5.27
C LEU A 40 -5.99 16.46 -3.88
N GLY A 41 -4.77 16.97 -3.80
CA GLY A 41 -4.08 17.21 -2.52
C GLY A 41 -3.33 16.00 -1.97
N LYS A 42 -2.87 15.09 -2.83
CA LYS A 42 -2.07 13.89 -2.50
C LYS A 42 -0.87 14.22 -1.62
N SER A 43 0.03 15.09 -2.08
CA SER A 43 1.23 15.49 -1.35
C SER A 43 0.89 16.27 -0.07
N THR A 44 -0.21 17.04 -0.06
CA THR A 44 -0.73 17.71 1.14
C THR A 44 -1.19 16.70 2.19
N LEU A 45 -1.88 15.62 1.81
CA LEU A 45 -2.29 14.57 2.74
C LEU A 45 -1.10 13.75 3.25
N ILE A 46 -0.12 13.47 2.40
CA ILE A 46 1.12 12.78 2.79
C ILE A 46 1.83 13.57 3.91
N ASN A 47 2.02 14.88 3.68
CA ASN A 47 2.55 15.76 4.72
C ASN A 47 1.62 15.69 5.94
N SER A 48 0.31 15.89 5.73
CA SER A 48 -0.81 15.61 6.63
C SER A 48 -0.55 14.50 7.68
N LEU A 49 -0.44 13.28 7.16
CA LEU A 49 -0.48 12.00 7.87
C LEU A 49 0.76 11.73 8.71
N PHE A 50 1.94 12.06 8.20
CA PHE A 50 3.22 11.65 8.79
C PHE A 50 3.95 12.77 9.53
N LEU A 51 3.25 13.83 9.92
CA LEU A 51 3.78 14.97 10.67
C LEU A 51 4.15 14.64 12.14
N THR A 52 5.07 13.70 12.31
CA THR A 52 6.04 13.67 13.40
C THR A 52 7.26 14.46 12.93
N ASP A 53 7.42 15.72 13.32
CA ASP A 53 8.71 16.46 13.36
C ASP A 53 9.76 16.23 12.24
N LEU A 54 9.37 15.94 11.00
CA LEU A 54 10.30 15.64 9.90
C LEU A 54 11.08 16.85 9.39
N TYR A 55 10.81 18.03 9.96
CA TYR A 55 11.40 19.32 9.59
C TYR A 55 11.65 20.23 10.79
N ARG A 56 11.91 19.72 12.01
CA ARG A 56 12.32 20.63 13.11
C ARG A 56 13.64 21.36 12.81
N ASP A 57 14.55 20.74 12.05
CA ASP A 57 15.90 21.28 11.77
C ASP A 57 16.20 21.61 10.30
N ARG A 58 15.20 21.62 9.41
CA ARG A 58 15.38 22.19 8.06
C ARG A 58 14.38 23.31 7.86
N LYS A 59 14.89 24.54 7.69
CA LYS A 59 14.17 25.64 7.05
C LYS A 59 13.42 25.05 5.85
N VAL A 60 12.09 24.98 5.98
CA VAL A 60 11.20 24.56 4.92
C VAL A 60 11.40 25.58 3.79
N PRO A 61 11.90 25.18 2.60
CA PRO A 61 11.77 26.04 1.43
C PRO A 61 10.29 26.32 1.22
N ASN A 62 9.94 27.57 0.89
CA ASN A 62 8.56 28.04 0.77
C ASN A 62 7.66 27.03 0.06
N ALA A 63 6.41 26.92 0.55
CA ALA A 63 5.37 26.05 -0.01
C ALA A 63 5.07 26.30 -1.50
N GLU A 64 5.54 27.42 -2.05
CA GLU A 64 5.42 27.80 -3.46
C GLU A 64 6.39 27.03 -4.38
N GLU A 65 7.55 26.57 -3.90
CA GLU A 65 8.54 25.88 -4.74
C GLU A 65 8.28 24.36 -4.90
N ARG A 66 7.39 23.77 -4.08
CA ARG A 66 7.04 22.34 -4.14
C ARG A 66 5.73 22.02 -4.86
N ILE A 67 5.01 23.04 -5.34
CA ILE A 67 3.83 22.86 -6.21
C ILE A 67 4.28 22.78 -7.68
N GLY A 68 5.45 22.17 -7.94
CA GLY A 68 5.71 21.64 -9.27
C GLY A 68 4.80 20.43 -9.44
N GLN A 69 4.01 20.39 -10.51
CA GLN A 69 3.29 19.17 -10.88
C GLN A 69 4.29 18.00 -10.82
N THR A 70 3.98 16.96 -10.04
CA THR A 70 4.82 15.76 -10.00
C THR A 70 4.77 15.14 -11.39
N VAL A 71 5.86 15.26 -12.15
CA VAL A 71 5.98 14.71 -13.51
C VAL A 71 6.44 13.25 -13.46
N ASP A 72 7.23 12.89 -12.45
CA ASP A 72 7.78 11.55 -12.24
C ASP A 72 7.36 10.95 -10.90
N ILE A 73 7.46 9.62 -10.78
CA ILE A 73 7.23 8.90 -9.52
C ILE A 73 8.36 9.22 -8.55
N ILE A 74 8.05 9.90 -7.43
CA ILE A 74 9.05 10.31 -6.43
C ILE A 74 8.94 9.41 -5.20
N LYS A 75 10.06 8.77 -4.83
CA LYS A 75 10.19 7.99 -3.60
C LYS A 75 10.81 8.83 -2.48
N HIS A 76 10.07 9.02 -1.40
CA HIS A 76 10.52 9.64 -0.17
C HIS A 76 10.69 8.59 0.93
N THR A 77 11.92 8.38 1.41
CA THR A 77 12.17 7.47 2.52
C THR A 77 12.42 8.24 3.82
N ILE A 78 11.71 7.84 4.86
CA ILE A 78 11.70 8.46 6.18
C ILE A 78 12.00 7.38 7.22
N GLY A 79 12.91 7.69 8.16
CA GLY A 79 13.12 6.89 9.36
C GLY A 79 12.37 7.49 10.54
N ILE A 80 11.41 6.76 11.10
CA ILE A 80 10.69 7.10 12.33
C ILE A 80 11.21 6.18 13.43
N GLU A 81 11.47 6.71 14.61
CA GLU A 81 11.83 5.92 15.78
C GLU A 81 10.82 6.16 16.90
N GLU A 82 10.16 5.08 17.35
CA GLU A 82 9.19 5.13 18.45
C GLU A 82 9.53 4.06 19.48
N LYS A 83 9.71 4.46 20.76
CA LYS A 83 10.01 3.54 21.88
C LYS A 83 11.17 2.57 21.60
N GLY A 84 12.18 3.01 20.84
CA GLY A 84 13.36 2.21 20.45
C GLY A 84 13.17 1.29 19.24
N ILE A 85 12.00 1.34 18.59
CA ILE A 85 11.69 0.64 17.35
C ILE A 85 11.89 1.58 16.18
N LYS A 86 12.72 1.16 15.21
CA LYS A 86 12.96 1.91 13.97
C LYS A 86 12.01 1.43 12.87
N LEU A 87 11.21 2.35 12.34
CA LEU A 87 10.36 2.18 11.17
C LEU A 87 10.96 2.98 10.01
N ARG A 88 11.27 2.30 8.91
CA ARG A 88 11.61 2.91 7.62
C ARG A 88 10.34 2.98 6.77
N LEU A 89 9.73 4.15 6.73
CA LEU A 89 8.58 4.46 5.89
C LEU A 89 9.07 4.94 4.52
N SER A 90 8.65 4.29 3.43
CA SER A 90 8.85 4.79 2.06
C SER A 90 7.52 5.24 1.51
N ILE A 91 7.43 6.49 1.08
CA ILE A 91 6.24 7.08 0.48
C ILE A 91 6.53 7.28 -1.00
N ILE A 92 5.69 6.73 -1.86
CA ILE A 92 5.78 6.85 -3.30
C ILE A 92 4.66 7.79 -3.73
N ASP A 93 5.03 9.00 -4.15
CA ASP A 93 4.10 9.95 -4.76
C ASP A 93 4.07 9.69 -6.27
N THR A 94 2.88 9.50 -6.81
CA THR A 94 2.70 9.26 -8.25
C THR A 94 2.19 10.53 -8.91
N PRO A 95 2.59 10.79 -10.17
CA PRO A 95 1.98 11.84 -10.97
C PRO A 95 0.47 11.61 -11.05
N GLY A 96 -0.31 12.69 -11.07
CA GLY A 96 -1.75 12.54 -11.14
C GLY A 96 -2.22 12.10 -12.53
N PHE A 97 -3.11 11.11 -12.58
CA PHE A 97 -3.76 10.69 -13.82
C PHE A 97 -4.85 11.68 -14.20
N GLY A 98 -4.79 12.22 -15.42
CA GLY A 98 -5.70 13.27 -15.88
C GLY A 98 -5.08 14.20 -16.93
N ASP A 99 -3.77 14.47 -16.82
CA ASP A 99 -3.02 15.28 -17.78
C ASP A 99 -2.15 14.44 -18.74
N ALA A 100 -1.80 13.20 -18.36
CA ALA A 100 -0.98 12.29 -19.17
C ALA A 100 -1.78 11.03 -19.55
N VAL A 101 -1.70 10.65 -20.83
CA VAL A 101 -2.46 9.59 -21.50
C VAL A 101 -2.13 8.16 -21.00
N ASN A 102 -1.20 7.99 -20.05
CA ASN A 102 -0.68 6.67 -19.68
C ASN A 102 -0.99 6.33 -18.21
N ASN A 103 -2.01 5.50 -17.99
CA ASN A 103 -2.32 4.89 -16.69
C ASN A 103 -1.38 3.72 -16.34
N THR A 104 -0.59 3.22 -17.30
CA THR A 104 0.26 2.03 -17.15
C THR A 104 1.44 2.24 -16.21
N HIS A 105 1.90 3.49 -16.02
CA HIS A 105 3.12 3.79 -15.25
C HIS A 105 3.09 3.32 -13.79
N VAL A 106 1.91 3.29 -13.16
CA VAL A 106 1.78 2.84 -11.76
C VAL A 106 1.76 1.32 -11.65
N GLU A 107 1.10 0.64 -12.59
CA GLU A 107 1.11 -0.81 -12.66
C GLU A 107 2.53 -1.34 -12.93
N ASP A 108 3.20 -0.76 -13.94
CA ASP A 108 4.58 -1.10 -14.31
C ASP A 108 5.55 -0.91 -13.14
N TYR A 109 5.35 0.16 -12.35
CA TYR A 109 6.18 0.42 -11.18
C TYR A 109 6.02 -0.66 -10.10
N ILE A 110 4.78 -1.10 -9.81
CA ILE A 110 4.51 -2.14 -8.81
C ILE A 110 5.10 -3.48 -9.27
N ASP A 111 4.91 -3.83 -10.54
CA ASP A 111 5.48 -5.05 -11.12
C ASP A 111 7.00 -5.03 -11.07
N GLN A 112 7.63 -3.87 -11.35
CA GLN A 112 9.07 -3.72 -11.21
C GLN A 112 9.54 -3.94 -9.77
N GLN A 113 8.78 -3.48 -8.76
CA GLN A 113 9.13 -3.75 -7.35
C GLN A 113 9.01 -5.23 -7.01
N PHE A 114 7.99 -5.93 -7.51
CA PHE A 114 7.84 -7.37 -7.31
C PHE A 114 8.93 -8.16 -8.01
N GLU A 115 9.27 -7.83 -9.25
CA GLU A 115 10.34 -8.46 -10.01
C GLU A 115 11.70 -8.26 -9.33
N GLN A 116 11.99 -7.05 -8.83
CA GLN A 116 13.22 -6.78 -8.08
C GLN A 116 13.31 -7.65 -6.82
N TYR A 117 12.22 -7.74 -6.07
CA TYR A 117 12.17 -8.59 -4.87
C TYR A 117 12.33 -10.08 -5.21
N PHE A 118 11.68 -10.54 -6.28
CA PHE A 118 11.77 -11.92 -6.76
C PHE A 118 13.20 -12.30 -7.18
N ARG A 119 13.91 -11.39 -7.85
CA ARG A 119 15.34 -11.57 -8.22
C ARG A 119 16.23 -11.64 -6.98
N ASP A 120 16.01 -10.75 -6.02
CA ASP A 120 16.79 -10.72 -4.77
C ASP A 120 16.53 -11.97 -3.91
N GLU A 121 15.31 -12.51 -3.93
CA GLU A 121 14.96 -13.78 -3.28
C GLU A 121 15.59 -15.00 -3.98
N SER A 122 15.58 -15.01 -5.32
CA SER A 122 16.15 -16.07 -6.15
C SER A 122 17.69 -16.07 -6.14
N GLY A 123 18.30 -14.93 -5.84
CA GLY A 123 19.74 -14.75 -5.77
C GLY A 123 20.43 -15.54 -4.65
N LEU A 124 21.76 -15.55 -4.70
CA LEU A 124 22.62 -16.27 -3.74
C LEU A 124 22.68 -15.58 -2.36
N ASN A 125 22.49 -14.25 -2.29
CA ASN A 125 22.64 -13.44 -1.08
C ASN A 125 21.31 -13.16 -0.36
N ARG A 126 20.67 -14.21 0.18
CA ARG A 126 19.34 -14.13 0.82
C ARG A 126 19.29 -13.43 2.19
N LYS A 127 20.43 -13.08 2.79
CA LYS A 127 20.50 -12.66 4.20
C LYS A 127 20.09 -11.22 4.46
N ASN A 128 20.11 -10.34 3.45
CA ASN A 128 19.83 -8.90 3.63
C ASN A 128 18.95 -8.32 2.51
N ILE A 129 17.83 -8.99 2.22
CA ILE A 129 16.86 -8.51 1.22
C ILE A 129 16.14 -7.28 1.78
N GLN A 130 16.13 -6.20 1.01
CA GLN A 130 15.36 -5.00 1.34
C GLN A 130 13.96 -5.10 0.74
N ASP A 131 12.94 -4.95 1.59
CA ASP A 131 11.56 -4.96 1.13
C ASP A 131 11.17 -3.58 0.60
N ASN A 132 11.09 -3.47 -0.73
CA ASN A 132 10.65 -2.27 -1.46
C ASN A 132 9.24 -2.44 -2.06
N ARG A 133 8.56 -3.55 -1.79
CA ARG A 133 7.21 -3.80 -2.29
C ARG A 133 6.24 -2.77 -1.72
N VAL A 134 5.22 -2.44 -2.50
CA VAL A 134 4.17 -1.50 -2.09
C VAL A 134 3.17 -2.26 -1.23
N HIS A 135 3.00 -1.86 0.04
CA HIS A 135 2.09 -2.57 0.94
C HIS A 135 0.67 -2.03 0.90
N CYS A 136 0.51 -0.75 0.56
CA CYS A 136 -0.77 -0.07 0.54
C CYS A 136 -0.77 1.03 -0.50
N LEU A 137 -1.85 1.11 -1.27
CA LEU A 137 -2.14 2.17 -2.21
C LEU A 137 -3.31 3.01 -1.70
N LEU A 138 -3.05 4.28 -1.41
CA LEU A 138 -4.10 5.26 -1.16
C LEU A 138 -4.59 5.80 -2.49
N TYR A 139 -5.84 5.48 -2.84
CA TYR A 139 -6.45 5.90 -4.09
C TYR A 139 -7.37 7.10 -3.86
N PHE A 140 -6.97 8.26 -4.37
CA PHE A 140 -7.69 9.52 -4.23
C PHE A 140 -8.75 9.65 -5.30
N ILE A 141 -9.99 9.74 -4.85
CA ILE A 141 -11.17 9.87 -5.68
C ILE A 141 -11.64 11.32 -5.62
N SER A 142 -11.94 11.87 -6.79
CA SER A 142 -12.36 13.25 -6.92
C SER A 142 -13.70 13.49 -6.21
N PRO A 143 -13.85 14.59 -5.44
CA PRO A 143 -15.13 14.96 -4.84
C PRO A 143 -16.13 15.42 -5.90
N PHE A 144 -15.65 15.80 -7.08
CA PHE A 144 -16.47 16.25 -8.19
C PHE A 144 -17.07 15.05 -8.93
N GLY A 145 -18.37 15.10 -9.24
CA GLY A 145 -19.09 14.03 -9.94
C GLY A 145 -19.98 13.16 -9.03
N HIS A 146 -20.89 12.42 -9.66
CA HIS A 146 -21.93 11.65 -8.98
C HIS A 146 -21.53 10.23 -8.54
N GLY A 147 -20.47 9.69 -9.14
CA GLY A 147 -19.96 8.33 -8.92
C GLY A 147 -18.47 8.22 -9.26
N LEU A 148 -17.97 7.00 -9.39
CA LEU A 148 -16.63 6.68 -9.85
C LEU A 148 -16.50 6.99 -11.34
N ARG A 149 -15.38 7.59 -11.73
CA ARG A 149 -15.12 7.82 -13.16
C ARG A 149 -14.66 6.53 -13.82
N PRO A 150 -14.92 6.34 -15.12
CA PRO A 150 -14.45 5.15 -15.85
C PRO A 150 -12.94 4.92 -15.72
N ILE A 151 -12.15 6.00 -15.74
CA ILE A 151 -10.69 5.93 -15.54
C ILE A 151 -10.32 5.42 -14.15
N ASP A 152 -11.08 5.81 -13.12
CA ASP A 152 -10.85 5.34 -11.75
C ASP A 152 -11.18 3.84 -11.63
N VAL A 153 -12.27 3.41 -12.29
CA VAL A 153 -12.67 1.99 -12.34
C VAL A 153 -11.62 1.14 -13.05
N GLU A 154 -11.11 1.59 -14.20
CA GLU A 154 -10.08 0.87 -14.97
C GLU A 154 -8.77 0.75 -14.18
N CYS A 155 -8.29 1.85 -13.59
CA CYS A 155 -7.09 1.84 -12.75
C CYS A 155 -7.26 0.94 -11.51
N MET A 156 -8.37 1.04 -10.79
CA MET A 156 -8.62 0.19 -9.62
C MET A 156 -8.74 -1.29 -10.03
N LYS A 157 -9.33 -1.58 -11.21
CA LYS A 157 -9.36 -2.93 -11.76
C LYS A 157 -7.99 -3.46 -12.17
N ALA A 158 -7.07 -2.65 -12.66
CA ALA A 158 -5.71 -3.10 -12.94
C ALA A 158 -4.91 -3.36 -11.65
N LEU A 159 -5.17 -2.58 -10.59
CA LEU A 159 -4.33 -2.56 -9.39
C LEU A 159 -4.80 -3.48 -8.26
N HIS A 160 -6.09 -3.83 -8.19
CA HIS A 160 -6.66 -4.55 -7.04
C HIS A 160 -6.07 -5.96 -6.82
N GLU A 161 -5.55 -6.62 -7.86
CA GLU A 161 -4.89 -7.93 -7.71
C GLU A 161 -3.45 -7.81 -7.19
N LYS A 162 -2.83 -6.63 -7.34
CA LYS A 162 -1.41 -6.39 -7.09
C LYS A 162 -1.13 -5.65 -5.79
N VAL A 163 -2.06 -4.83 -5.31
CA VAL A 163 -1.85 -4.00 -4.11
C VAL A 163 -3.15 -3.80 -3.32
N ASN A 164 -3.00 -3.64 -2.00
CA ASN A 164 -4.09 -3.26 -1.11
C ASN A 164 -4.56 -1.84 -1.40
N ILE A 165 -5.74 -1.70 -2.01
CA ILE A 165 -6.33 -0.40 -2.33
C ILE A 165 -7.18 0.11 -1.17
N ILE A 166 -6.88 1.32 -0.70
CA ILE A 166 -7.71 2.07 0.24
C ILE A 166 -8.29 3.29 -0.51
N PRO A 167 -9.59 3.30 -0.82
CA PRO A 167 -10.24 4.41 -1.49
C PRO A 167 -10.45 5.58 -0.52
N LEU A 168 -10.01 6.77 -0.94
CA LEU A 168 -10.13 8.02 -0.20
C LEU A 168 -10.92 9.05 -1.01
N LEU A 169 -11.94 9.63 -0.40
CA LEU A 169 -12.63 10.79 -0.96
C LEU A 169 -11.83 12.05 -0.61
N ALA A 170 -11.21 12.66 -1.62
CA ALA A 170 -10.38 13.84 -1.47
C ALA A 170 -11.22 15.11 -1.31
N LYS A 171 -10.65 16.13 -0.65
CA LYS A 171 -11.26 17.46 -0.46
C LYS A 171 -12.73 17.37 0.01
N ALA A 172 -12.97 16.59 1.07
CA ALA A 172 -14.30 16.40 1.62
C ALA A 172 -14.95 17.71 2.12
N ASP A 173 -14.15 18.75 2.35
CA ASP A 173 -14.60 20.12 2.64
C ASP A 173 -15.39 20.79 1.51
N SER A 174 -15.32 20.25 0.29
CA SER A 174 -16.09 20.75 -0.85
C SER A 174 -17.54 20.23 -0.90
N LEU A 175 -17.89 19.27 -0.05
CA LEU A 175 -19.18 18.59 -0.03
C LEU A 175 -19.86 18.78 1.33
N THR A 176 -21.19 18.85 1.32
CA THR A 176 -21.99 18.81 2.55
C THR A 176 -22.02 17.40 3.14
N GLN A 177 -22.33 17.26 4.42
CA GLN A 177 -22.39 15.94 5.08
C GLN A 177 -23.39 14.98 4.40
N ALA A 178 -24.53 15.50 3.93
CA ALA A 178 -25.53 14.72 3.20
C ALA A 178 -25.01 14.23 1.83
N GLU A 179 -24.24 15.07 1.14
CA GLU A 179 -23.61 14.71 -0.14
C GLU A 179 -22.48 13.69 0.05
N VAL A 180 -21.64 13.85 1.08
CA VAL A 180 -20.60 12.87 1.43
C VAL A 180 -21.24 11.51 1.69
N TYR A 181 -22.30 11.46 2.50
CA TYR A 181 -23.01 10.21 2.78
C TYR A 181 -23.56 9.56 1.51
N SER A 182 -24.28 10.33 0.69
CA SER A 182 -24.84 9.86 -0.58
C SER A 182 -23.76 9.36 -1.54
N LYS A 183 -22.62 10.05 -1.59
CA LYS A 183 -21.49 9.70 -2.45
C LYS A 183 -20.76 8.45 -1.96
N LYS A 184 -20.53 8.30 -0.65
CA LYS A 184 -19.97 7.08 -0.06
C LYS A 184 -20.82 5.86 -0.39
N LEU A 185 -22.15 5.97 -0.30
CA LEU A 185 -23.06 4.87 -0.61
C LEU A 185 -22.95 4.46 -2.09
N LYS A 186 -23.04 5.42 -3.01
CA LYS A 186 -22.89 5.17 -4.46
C LYS A 186 -21.54 4.53 -4.79
N MET A 187 -20.45 5.02 -4.21
CA MET A 187 -19.11 4.46 -4.43
C MET A 187 -19.02 3.01 -3.95
N ARG A 188 -19.63 2.66 -2.81
CA ARG A 188 -19.66 1.27 -2.33
C ARG A 188 -20.46 0.36 -3.28
N ASP A 189 -21.59 0.84 -3.77
CA ASP A 189 -22.42 0.09 -4.70
C ASP A 189 -21.69 -0.14 -6.02
N GLU A 190 -21.03 0.88 -6.55
CA GLU A 190 -20.25 0.78 -7.79
C GLU A 190 -19.02 -0.13 -7.63
N ILE A 191 -18.27 -0.04 -6.52
CA ILE A 191 -17.15 -0.95 -6.23
C ILE A 191 -17.61 -2.41 -6.25
N LYS A 192 -18.77 -2.71 -5.65
CA LYS A 192 -19.37 -4.05 -5.65
C LYS A 192 -19.84 -4.47 -7.04
N GLN A 193 -20.50 -3.59 -7.78
CA GLN A 193 -20.98 -3.86 -9.14
C GLN A 193 -19.84 -4.15 -10.12
N PHE A 194 -18.73 -3.41 -10.00
CA PHE A 194 -17.56 -3.60 -10.84
C PHE A 194 -16.66 -4.75 -10.39
N GLY A 195 -16.90 -5.33 -9.21
CA GLY A 195 -16.11 -6.43 -8.65
C GLY A 195 -14.69 -6.03 -8.25
N ILE A 196 -14.50 -4.79 -7.77
CA ILE A 196 -13.18 -4.30 -7.38
C ILE A 196 -12.90 -4.75 -5.94
N ASN A 197 -11.81 -5.51 -5.74
CA ASN A 197 -11.36 -5.90 -4.42
C ASN A 197 -10.59 -4.76 -3.76
N ILE A 198 -11.24 -4.04 -2.86
CA ILE A 198 -10.57 -3.12 -1.95
C ILE A 198 -10.02 -3.89 -0.74
N TYR A 199 -9.09 -3.28 -0.01
CA TYR A 199 -8.59 -3.86 1.23
C TYR A 199 -9.77 -4.13 2.19
N GLN A 200 -9.94 -5.39 2.55
CA GLN A 200 -10.90 -5.83 3.54
C GLN A 200 -10.13 -6.07 4.83
N PHE A 201 -10.61 -5.45 5.90
CA PHE A 201 -10.12 -5.74 7.23
C PHE A 201 -10.36 -7.22 7.56
N PRO A 202 -9.40 -7.91 8.19
CA PRO A 202 -9.55 -9.28 8.64
C PRO A 202 -10.85 -9.51 9.42
N GLU A 203 -11.34 -10.74 9.49
CA GLU A 203 -12.45 -11.05 10.40
C GLU A 203 -11.89 -11.15 11.82
N CYS A 204 -12.48 -10.42 12.78
CA CYS A 204 -12.12 -10.54 14.19
C CYS A 204 -12.34 -11.98 14.65
N ASP A 205 -11.39 -12.53 15.41
CA ASP A 205 -11.59 -13.83 16.05
C ASP A 205 -12.75 -13.73 17.07
N SER A 206 -13.45 -14.85 17.29
CA SER A 206 -14.59 -14.90 18.22
C SER A 206 -14.23 -14.48 19.64
N ASP A 207 -12.96 -14.64 20.01
CA ASP A 207 -12.44 -14.47 21.36
C ASP A 207 -12.00 -13.02 21.66
N GLU A 208 -12.09 -12.12 20.67
CA GLU A 208 -11.74 -10.71 20.84
C GLU A 208 -12.84 -9.90 21.54
N ASP A 209 -12.40 -8.85 22.24
CA ASP A 209 -13.26 -7.96 22.99
C ASP A 209 -14.38 -7.35 22.12
N GLU A 210 -15.60 -7.29 22.65
CA GLU A 210 -16.76 -6.68 21.98
C GLU A 210 -16.51 -5.22 21.57
N ASP A 211 -15.71 -4.48 22.34
CA ASP A 211 -15.35 -3.10 22.00
C ASP A 211 -14.36 -3.02 20.83
N PHE A 212 -13.49 -4.01 20.66
CA PHE A 212 -12.60 -4.10 19.50
C PHE A 212 -13.39 -4.42 18.23
N LYS A 213 -14.31 -5.39 18.30
CA LYS A 213 -15.23 -5.73 17.21
C LYS A 213 -16.04 -4.52 16.74
N ARG A 214 -16.56 -3.72 17.68
CA ARG A 214 -17.26 -2.46 17.35
C ARG A 214 -16.36 -1.46 16.64
N GLN A 215 -15.14 -1.25 17.13
CA GLN A 215 -14.21 -0.30 16.50
C GLN A 215 -13.88 -0.71 15.06
N GLU A 216 -13.68 -1.99 14.84
CA GLU A 216 -13.38 -2.52 13.50
C GLU A 216 -14.57 -2.41 12.56
N GLN A 217 -15.78 -2.67 13.06
CA GLN A 217 -17.00 -2.52 12.28
C GLN A 217 -17.23 -1.06 11.88
N ILE A 218 -16.97 -0.10 12.78
CA ILE A 218 -17.02 1.34 12.47
C ILE A 218 -15.98 1.69 11.39
N LEU A 219 -14.78 1.09 11.41
CA LEU A 219 -13.76 1.30 10.39
C LEU A 219 -14.20 0.72 9.03
N LYS A 220 -14.74 -0.50 9.01
CA LYS A 220 -15.34 -1.14 7.81
C LYS A 220 -16.42 -0.25 7.20
N ASP A 221 -17.32 0.28 8.03
CA ASP A 221 -18.41 1.17 7.63
C ASP A 221 -17.98 2.59 7.28
N SER A 222 -16.71 2.95 7.50
CA SER A 222 -16.18 4.28 7.18
C SER A 222 -15.52 4.36 5.82
N ILE A 223 -15.17 3.23 5.20
CA ILE A 223 -14.59 3.18 3.86
C ILE A 223 -15.67 3.48 2.81
N PRO A 224 -15.46 4.36 1.82
CA PRO A 224 -14.25 5.16 1.58
C PRO A 224 -14.11 6.34 2.56
N PHE A 225 -12.90 6.59 3.04
CA PHE A 225 -12.63 7.64 4.04
C PHE A 225 -12.75 9.03 3.42
N ALA A 226 -13.46 9.95 4.08
CA ALA A 226 -13.57 11.33 3.65
C ALA A 226 -12.48 12.19 4.31
N VAL A 227 -11.47 12.56 3.52
CA VAL A 227 -10.24 13.18 4.04
C VAL A 227 -10.07 14.62 3.60
N ILE A 228 -9.55 15.42 4.53
CA ILE A 228 -9.18 16.82 4.31
C ILE A 228 -7.71 16.95 4.68
N GLY A 229 -6.87 17.42 3.76
CA GLY A 229 -5.46 17.71 4.03
C GLY A 229 -5.22 19.20 4.24
N SER A 230 -4.53 19.57 5.33
CA SER A 230 -4.06 20.95 5.52
C SER A 230 -2.62 20.98 6.04
N ASN A 231 -1.81 21.86 5.45
CA ASN A 231 -0.47 22.18 5.93
C ASN A 231 -0.47 23.39 6.88
N ILE A 232 -1.58 24.14 6.95
CA ILE A 232 -1.68 25.39 7.70
C ILE A 232 -2.17 25.07 9.12
N GLN A 233 -1.46 25.62 10.11
CA GLN A 233 -1.93 25.65 11.50
C GLN A 233 -2.75 26.92 11.70
N VAL A 234 -3.98 26.75 12.15
CA VAL A 234 -4.89 27.85 12.51
C VAL A 234 -5.01 27.86 14.03
N ASP A 235 -4.97 29.05 14.62
CA ASP A 235 -5.23 29.25 16.03
C ASP A 235 -6.67 29.73 16.19
N SER A 236 -7.50 28.97 16.91
CA SER A 236 -8.84 29.38 17.28
C SER A 236 -9.12 28.97 18.71
N LYS A 237 -9.69 29.90 19.49
CA LYS A 237 -10.01 29.72 20.92
C LYS A 237 -8.80 29.25 21.77
N GLY A 238 -7.59 29.68 21.43
CA GLY A 238 -6.34 29.35 22.15
C GLY A 238 -5.83 27.92 21.94
N ARG A 239 -6.41 27.18 21.00
CA ARG A 239 -5.89 25.88 20.54
C ARG A 239 -5.38 26.03 19.11
N LYS A 240 -4.11 25.66 18.92
CA LYS A 240 -3.51 25.52 17.60
C LYS A 240 -3.86 24.15 17.05
N PHE A 241 -4.55 24.12 15.92
CA PHE A 241 -4.90 22.90 15.22
C PHE A 241 -4.62 23.05 13.73
N ARG A 242 -4.54 21.92 13.02
CA ARG A 242 -4.47 21.93 11.57
C ARG A 242 -5.84 22.07 10.97
N GLY A 243 -5.99 23.05 10.09
CA GLY A 243 -7.28 23.34 9.49
C GLY A 243 -7.17 24.20 8.26
N ARG A 244 -8.29 24.36 7.57
CA ARG A 244 -8.45 25.31 6.46
C ARG A 244 -9.37 26.42 6.93
N SER A 245 -8.96 27.66 6.71
CA SER A 245 -9.79 28.83 7.02
C SER A 245 -10.50 29.28 5.75
N TYR A 246 -11.82 29.35 5.83
CA TYR A 246 -12.70 29.90 4.81
C TYR A 246 -13.37 31.17 5.34
N PRO A 247 -13.85 32.07 4.46
CA PRO A 247 -14.58 33.27 4.89
C PRO A 247 -15.80 32.96 5.78
N TRP A 248 -16.42 31.79 5.64
CA TRP A 248 -17.60 31.36 6.40
C TRP A 248 -17.29 30.48 7.61
N GLY A 249 -16.03 30.08 7.83
CA GLY A 249 -15.70 29.21 8.95
C GLY A 249 -14.35 28.50 8.83
N VAL A 250 -13.96 27.80 9.87
CA VAL A 250 -12.70 27.05 9.92
C VAL A 250 -13.00 25.56 9.97
N VAL A 251 -12.34 24.80 9.11
CA VAL A 251 -12.47 23.35 9.04
C VAL A 251 -11.26 22.71 9.68
N GLU A 252 -11.46 22.09 10.84
CA GLU A 252 -10.48 21.27 11.55
C GLU A 252 -10.26 19.92 10.85
N VAL A 253 -9.01 19.56 10.57
CA VAL A 253 -8.64 18.29 9.91
C VAL A 253 -8.75 17.09 10.86
N GLU A 254 -8.38 17.28 12.13
CA GLU A 254 -8.35 16.19 13.12
C GLU A 254 -9.71 15.94 13.79
N ASN A 255 -10.73 16.73 13.44
CA ASN A 255 -12.05 16.63 14.04
C ASN A 255 -12.90 15.57 13.32
N PRO A 256 -13.39 14.54 14.02
CA PRO A 256 -14.16 13.45 13.40
C PRO A 256 -15.50 13.88 12.80
N ILE A 257 -16.03 15.05 13.20
CA ILE A 257 -17.27 15.60 12.62
C ILE A 257 -17.02 16.14 11.20
N HIS A 258 -15.80 16.59 10.92
CA HIS A 258 -15.43 17.22 9.65
C HIS A 258 -14.66 16.27 8.72
N SER A 259 -13.86 15.35 9.27
CA SER A 259 -13.05 14.44 8.47
C SER A 259 -12.75 13.12 9.17
N ASP A 260 -12.69 12.05 8.37
CA ASP A 260 -12.26 10.73 8.81
C ASP A 260 -10.72 10.61 8.86
N PHE A 261 -9.99 11.73 8.78
CA PHE A 261 -8.53 11.76 8.74
C PHE A 261 -7.89 11.02 9.93
N LEU A 262 -8.44 11.20 11.13
CA LEU A 262 -7.92 10.53 12.33
C LEU A 262 -8.09 9.01 12.25
N MET A 263 -9.20 8.54 11.67
CA MET A 263 -9.47 7.12 11.47
C MET A 263 -8.48 6.52 10.48
N LEU A 264 -8.27 7.19 9.34
CA LEU A 264 -7.26 6.78 8.35
C LEU A 264 -5.85 6.72 8.97
N ARG A 265 -5.47 7.74 9.74
CA ARG A 265 -4.17 7.80 10.41
C ARG A 265 -4.00 6.66 11.42
N ASN A 266 -5.01 6.41 12.24
CA ASN A 266 -4.96 5.33 13.23
C ASN A 266 -4.88 3.97 12.55
N MET A 267 -5.65 3.77 11.47
CA MET A 267 -5.62 2.54 10.67
C MET A 267 -4.21 2.28 10.09
N LEU A 268 -3.63 3.26 9.39
CA LEU A 268 -2.33 3.11 8.72
C LEU A 268 -1.14 3.01 9.67
N VAL A 269 -1.16 3.76 10.79
CA VAL A 269 0.03 3.91 11.66
C VAL A 269 -0.05 2.98 12.87
N ARG A 270 -1.23 2.75 13.45
CA ARG A 270 -1.35 2.10 14.76
C ARG A 270 -1.79 0.65 14.69
N THR A 271 -2.77 0.33 13.86
CA THR A 271 -3.49 -0.95 13.97
C THR A 271 -3.19 -1.91 12.81
N HIS A 272 -3.25 -1.45 11.55
CA HIS A 272 -3.31 -2.36 10.39
C HIS A 272 -2.05 -2.37 9.53
N MET A 273 -0.96 -1.72 9.97
CA MET A 273 0.30 -1.68 9.20
C MET A 273 0.86 -3.08 8.95
N GLN A 274 0.86 -3.93 9.98
CA GLN A 274 1.40 -5.28 9.88
C GLN A 274 0.50 -6.16 9.01
N ASP A 275 -0.82 -6.07 9.21
CA ASP A 275 -1.79 -6.81 8.40
C ASP A 275 -1.69 -6.47 6.91
N LEU A 276 -1.60 -5.19 6.54
CA LEU A 276 -1.38 -4.77 5.15
C LEU A 276 -0.11 -5.40 4.55
N LYS A 277 0.95 -5.56 5.35
CA LYS A 277 2.17 -6.23 4.89
C LYS A 277 1.98 -7.74 4.72
N ASP A 278 1.26 -8.37 5.62
CA ASP A 278 1.01 -9.80 5.59
C ASP A 278 0.12 -10.16 4.40
N VAL A 279 -0.95 -9.40 4.15
CA VAL A 279 -1.77 -9.52 2.93
C VAL A 279 -0.94 -9.30 1.66
N THR A 280 -0.06 -8.30 1.65
CA THR A 280 0.84 -8.06 0.50
C THR A 280 1.76 -9.24 0.25
N ARG A 281 2.24 -9.90 1.31
CA ARG A 281 3.14 -11.03 1.19
C ARG A 281 2.41 -12.29 0.77
N GLU A 282 1.30 -12.63 1.43
CA GLU A 282 0.62 -13.92 1.30
C GLU A 282 -0.32 -13.98 0.10
N ILE A 283 -0.92 -12.84 -0.27
CA ILE A 283 -1.86 -12.77 -1.39
C ILE A 283 -1.16 -12.18 -2.61
N HIS A 284 -0.80 -10.89 -2.58
CA HIS A 284 -0.34 -10.20 -3.78
C HIS A 284 0.99 -10.73 -4.31
N TYR A 285 1.99 -10.91 -3.44
CA TYR A 285 3.31 -11.39 -3.85
C TYR A 285 3.30 -12.87 -4.23
N GLU A 286 2.62 -13.75 -3.47
CA GLU A 286 2.52 -15.17 -3.83
C GLU A 286 1.72 -15.36 -5.14
N ASN A 287 0.67 -14.57 -5.40
CA ASN A 287 -0.01 -14.59 -6.69
C ASN A 287 0.93 -14.19 -7.84
N TYR A 288 1.70 -13.10 -7.68
CA TYR A 288 2.72 -12.71 -8.65
C TYR A 288 3.76 -13.83 -8.87
N ARG A 289 4.25 -14.43 -7.78
CA ARG A 289 5.24 -15.50 -7.81
C ARG A 289 4.70 -16.78 -8.46
N ALA A 290 3.46 -17.15 -8.18
CA ALA A 290 2.80 -18.29 -8.81
C ALA A 290 2.66 -18.08 -10.31
N ASN A 291 2.20 -16.89 -10.73
CA ASN A 291 2.10 -16.52 -12.14
C ASN A 291 3.47 -16.53 -12.82
N ARG A 292 4.50 -15.95 -12.18
CA ARG A 292 5.87 -15.90 -12.71
C ARG A 292 6.48 -17.30 -12.85
N SER A 293 6.35 -18.12 -11.82
CA SER A 293 6.84 -19.50 -11.81
C SER A 293 6.15 -20.34 -12.88
N ALA A 294 4.84 -20.15 -13.09
CA ALA A 294 4.11 -20.80 -14.16
C ALA A 294 4.60 -20.35 -15.55
N THR A 295 4.84 -19.04 -15.76
CA THR A 295 5.43 -18.55 -17.01
C THR A 295 6.85 -19.04 -17.23
N ASP A 296 7.69 -19.07 -16.20
CA ASP A 296 9.07 -19.55 -16.31
C ASP A 296 9.11 -21.05 -16.61
N PHE A 297 8.21 -21.83 -16.00
CA PHE A 297 8.02 -23.24 -16.33
C PHE A 297 7.56 -23.42 -17.79
N LEU A 298 6.63 -22.58 -18.27
CA LEU A 298 6.17 -22.61 -19.66
C LEU A 298 7.30 -22.27 -20.62
N LEU A 299 8.09 -21.24 -20.32
CA LEU A 299 9.26 -20.81 -21.09
C LEU A 299 10.33 -21.90 -21.17
N LEU A 300 10.61 -22.56 -20.05
CA LEU A 300 11.56 -23.67 -20.00
C LEU A 300 11.05 -24.87 -20.79
N SER A 301 9.75 -25.20 -20.69
CA SER A 301 9.13 -26.27 -21.47
C SER A 301 9.17 -25.99 -22.98
N PHE A 302 9.00 -24.72 -23.37
CA PHE A 302 9.09 -24.29 -24.76
C PHE A 302 10.53 -24.31 -25.29
N GLN A 303 11.51 -23.91 -24.47
CA GLN A 303 12.93 -24.05 -24.79
C GLN A 303 13.34 -25.52 -24.93
N LEU A 304 12.87 -26.39 -24.04
CA LEU A 304 13.13 -27.83 -24.11
C LEU A 304 12.53 -28.45 -25.38
N ARG A 305 11.29 -28.09 -25.76
CA ARG A 305 10.70 -28.53 -27.03
C ARG A 305 11.51 -28.07 -28.23
N LYS A 306 11.91 -26.79 -28.27
CA LYS A 306 12.77 -26.27 -29.35
C LYS A 306 14.11 -26.98 -29.42
N MET A 307 14.73 -27.30 -28.28
CA MET A 307 15.96 -28.09 -28.26
C MET A 307 15.74 -29.53 -28.77
N GLN A 308 14.63 -30.17 -28.43
CA GLN A 308 14.28 -31.50 -28.93
C GLN A 308 14.08 -31.50 -30.45
N GLU A 309 13.36 -30.53 -31.01
CA GLU A 309 13.19 -30.39 -32.47
C GLU A 309 14.53 -30.18 -33.20
N VAL A 310 15.45 -29.41 -32.61
CA VAL A 310 16.79 -29.21 -33.18
C VAL A 310 17.60 -30.51 -33.14
N LEU A 311 17.52 -31.28 -32.05
CA LEU A 311 18.19 -32.57 -31.93
C LEU A 311 17.65 -33.60 -32.92
N GLU A 312 16.33 -33.67 -33.13
CA GLU A 312 15.71 -34.52 -34.15
C GLU A 312 16.20 -34.16 -35.55
N ARG A 313 16.22 -32.87 -35.90
CA ARG A 313 16.74 -32.42 -37.21
C ARG A 313 18.22 -32.77 -37.41
N ILE A 314 19.03 -32.69 -36.37
CA ILE A 314 20.45 -33.09 -36.42
C ILE A 314 20.57 -34.61 -36.62
N GLN A 315 19.75 -35.41 -35.95
CA GLN A 315 19.73 -36.87 -36.13
C GLN A 315 19.26 -37.27 -37.54
N GLU A 316 18.24 -36.62 -38.09
CA GLU A 316 17.78 -36.83 -39.47
C GLU A 316 18.88 -36.50 -40.49
N GLN A 317 19.62 -35.40 -40.30
CA GLN A 317 20.76 -35.04 -41.17
C GLN A 317 21.91 -36.06 -41.07
N MET A 318 22.17 -36.61 -39.88
CA MET A 318 23.16 -37.67 -39.72
C MET A 318 22.73 -38.99 -40.39
N GLN A 319 21.44 -39.32 -40.39
CA GLN A 319 20.93 -40.52 -41.07
C GLN A 319 20.91 -40.37 -42.59
N GLN A 320 20.58 -39.17 -43.10
CA GLN A 320 20.64 -38.88 -44.54
C GLN A 320 22.08 -38.86 -45.08
N SER A 321 23.06 -38.43 -44.29
CA SER A 321 24.47 -38.47 -44.68
C SER A 321 25.10 -39.87 -44.64
N GLN A 322 24.54 -40.82 -43.88
CA GLN A 322 24.96 -42.22 -43.89
C GLN A 322 24.32 -43.05 -45.02
N THR A 323 23.20 -42.61 -45.58
CA THR A 323 22.49 -43.32 -46.66
C THR A 323 22.88 -42.83 -48.07
N GLY A 324 23.58 -41.69 -48.18
CA GLY A 324 24.04 -41.11 -49.45
C GLY A 324 25.40 -41.58 -49.97
N THR A 325 26.04 -42.56 -49.33
CA THR A 325 27.42 -43.01 -49.66
C THR A 325 27.51 -44.39 -50.31
N CYS A 326 26.41 -44.94 -50.82
CA CYS A 326 26.41 -46.23 -51.52
C CYS A 326 26.45 -46.11 -53.04
#